data_AF-A0A7S3VN64-F1
#
_entry.id   AF-A0A7S3VN64-F1
#
_cell.length_a   1.000
_cell.length_b   1.000
_cell.length_c   1.000
_cell.angle_alpha   90.00
_cell.angle_beta   90.00
_cell.angle_gamma   90.00
#
_symmetry.space_group_name_H-M   'P 1'
#
loop_
_entity.id
_entity.type
_entity.pdbx_description
1 polymer ?
#
loop_
_entity_poly.entity_id
_entity_poly.type
_entity_poly.pdbx_seq_one_letter_code
_entity_poly.pdbx_strand_id
1 'polypeptide(L)'
;MQMSSRASRALASSLASLLRYGRQSRLLATSAAPSVLAVPNVWCVGRNYLEHCRELGNTAPSEEPMIFLKAGSSLLASGRKLVLPAWSRNVHHEIELGLILGSDLQPEKAVVTLDLTARDIQAGLKQRQWPWSLAKTFPHSTPVGSVFGINGELQVCASFLEMT
;
A
#
# COMPACT_ATOMS: atom_id res chain seq x y z
N MET A 1 -22.79 2.03 8.60
CA MET A 1 -21.92 1.21 9.48
C MET A 1 -20.54 1.87 9.53
N GLN A 2 -20.35 2.79 10.49
CA GLN A 2 -19.24 3.76 10.55
C GLN A 2 -17.98 3.17 11.20
N MET A 3 -16.82 3.48 10.60
CA MET A 3 -15.48 3.28 11.14
C MET A 3 -14.85 4.61 11.57
N SER A 4 -14.10 4.59 12.68
CA SER A 4 -13.62 5.73 13.47
C SER A 4 -12.48 6.61 12.89
N SER A 5 -12.28 7.76 13.53
CA SER A 5 -11.39 8.90 13.25
C SER A 5 -9.86 8.66 13.24
N ARG A 6 -9.39 7.43 13.07
CA ARG A 6 -7.94 7.10 13.11
C ARG A 6 -7.31 6.92 11.73
N ALA A 7 -8.08 6.60 10.69
CA ALA A 7 -7.57 6.32 9.35
C ALA A 7 -6.96 7.57 8.65
N SER A 8 -7.54 8.76 8.86
CA SER A 8 -7.07 10.03 8.27
C SER A 8 -5.67 10.47 8.76
N ARG A 9 -5.33 10.19 10.02
CA ARG A 9 -3.99 10.45 10.55
C ARG A 9 -2.94 9.50 9.98
N ALA A 10 -3.30 8.26 9.67
CA ALA A 10 -2.36 7.26 9.19
C ALA A 10 -1.78 7.58 7.81
N LEU A 11 -2.59 8.06 6.85
CA LEU A 11 -2.14 8.43 5.50
C LEU A 11 -1.24 9.68 5.50
N ALA A 12 -1.65 10.75 6.20
CA ALA A 12 -0.85 11.97 6.33
C ALA A 12 0.45 11.74 7.12
N SER A 13 0.40 10.93 8.19
CA SER A 13 1.58 10.51 8.95
C SER A 13 2.51 9.60 8.14
N SER A 14 1.96 8.75 7.27
CA SER A 14 2.75 7.88 6.37
C SER A 14 3.51 8.71 5.35
N LEU A 15 2.84 9.66 4.69
CA LEU A 15 3.48 10.58 3.74
C LEU A 15 4.53 11.45 4.42
N ALA A 16 4.24 11.99 5.61
CA ALA A 16 5.21 12.76 6.40
C ALA A 16 6.43 11.92 6.84
N SER A 17 6.24 10.65 7.16
CA SER A 17 7.34 9.73 7.49
C SER A 17 8.20 9.40 6.26
N LEU A 18 7.59 9.17 5.10
CA LEU A 18 8.31 8.94 3.84
C LEU A 18 9.11 10.17 3.40
N LEU A 19 8.54 11.37 3.57
CA LEU A 19 9.20 12.65 3.34
C LEU A 19 10.49 12.80 4.17
N ARG A 20 10.52 12.29 5.41
CA ARG A 20 11.70 12.35 6.28
C ARG A 20 12.87 11.49 5.77
N TYR A 21 12.58 10.35 5.15
CA TYR A 21 13.62 9.42 4.65
C TYR A 21 14.00 9.64 3.18
N GLY A 22 13.17 10.33 2.38
CA GLY A 22 13.35 10.48 0.93
C GLY A 22 14.30 11.60 0.46
N ARG A 23 14.88 12.42 1.36
CA ARG A 23 15.52 13.70 0.97
C ARG A 23 16.99 13.64 0.50
N GLN A 24 17.51 12.48 0.10
CA GLN A 24 18.90 12.38 -0.40
C GLN A 24 19.09 11.43 -1.60
N SER A 25 18.40 11.69 -2.71
CA SER A 25 18.90 11.17 -3.99
C SER A 25 18.61 12.16 -5.12
N ARG A 26 19.69 12.61 -5.77
CA ARG A 26 19.64 13.49 -6.95
C ARG A 26 19.31 12.61 -8.16
N LEU A 27 18.04 12.50 -8.51
CA LEU A 27 17.58 11.76 -9.69
C LEU A 27 17.85 12.58 -10.96
N LEU A 28 18.53 11.97 -11.94
CA LEU A 28 18.67 12.51 -13.30
C LEU A 28 17.33 12.37 -14.00
N ALA A 29 16.80 13.49 -14.52
CA ALA A 29 15.50 13.55 -15.16
C ALA A 29 15.46 12.68 -16.42
N THR A 30 14.53 11.73 -16.46
CA THR A 30 14.13 11.02 -17.69
C THR A 30 12.77 11.57 -18.13
N SER A 31 12.62 11.88 -19.42
CA SER A 31 11.50 12.65 -19.97
C SER A 31 10.21 11.86 -20.22
N ALA A 32 10.14 10.60 -19.78
CA ALA A 32 8.94 9.78 -19.88
C ALA A 32 8.31 9.64 -18.49
N ALA A 33 6.99 9.88 -18.39
CA ALA A 33 6.26 9.62 -17.15
C ALA A 33 6.50 8.16 -16.73
N PRO A 34 6.99 7.90 -15.50
CA PRO A 34 7.38 6.56 -15.12
C PRO A 34 6.17 5.63 -15.24
N SER A 35 6.36 4.55 -15.99
CA SER A 35 5.42 3.43 -15.99
C SER A 35 5.28 2.94 -14.54
N VAL A 36 4.06 2.62 -14.09
CA VAL A 36 3.86 2.01 -12.76
C VAL A 36 4.79 0.83 -12.54
N LEU A 37 5.09 0.08 -13.60
CA LEU A 37 5.97 -1.10 -13.54
C LEU A 37 7.46 -0.76 -13.36
N ALA A 38 7.84 0.51 -13.47
CA ALA A 38 9.22 0.97 -13.31
C ALA A 38 9.49 1.58 -11.92
N VAL A 39 8.51 1.60 -11.01
CA VAL A 39 8.75 2.09 -9.65
C VAL A 39 9.64 1.11 -8.89
N PRO A 40 10.70 1.58 -8.20
CA PRO A 40 11.64 0.68 -7.52
C PRO A 40 11.02 0.03 -6.27
N ASN A 41 10.13 0.77 -5.61
CA ASN A 41 9.62 0.48 -4.27
C ASN A 41 8.13 0.81 -4.19
N VAL A 42 7.36 -0.04 -3.53
CA VAL A 42 5.94 0.19 -3.21
C VAL A 42 5.80 0.21 -1.70
N TRP A 43 5.51 1.40 -1.16
CA TRP A 43 5.31 1.62 0.28
C TRP A 43 3.86 1.34 0.64
N CYS A 44 3.64 0.41 1.56
CA CYS A 44 2.31 -0.06 1.92
C CYS A 44 1.98 0.31 3.37
N VAL A 45 0.69 0.56 3.62
CA VAL A 45 0.17 0.92 4.96
C VAL A 45 -0.72 -0.21 5.45
N GLY A 46 -0.27 -0.94 6.47
CA GLY A 46 -1.05 -1.96 7.14
C GLY A 46 -2.05 -1.34 8.13
N ARG A 47 -3.18 -2.03 8.34
CA ARG A 47 -4.19 -1.69 9.36
C ARG A 47 -4.81 -0.29 9.18
N ASN A 48 -4.97 0.14 7.93
CA ASN A 48 -5.49 1.47 7.59
C ASN A 48 -7.02 1.54 7.52
N TYR A 49 -7.70 0.40 7.35
CA TYR A 49 -9.16 0.28 7.42
C TYR A 49 -9.56 -0.34 8.75
N LEU A 50 -10.25 0.42 9.59
CA LEU A 50 -10.59 -0.04 10.93
C LEU A 50 -11.50 -1.29 10.94
N GLU A 51 -12.33 -1.50 9.91
CA GLU A 51 -13.23 -2.67 9.88
C GLU A 51 -12.42 -3.93 9.59
N HIS A 52 -11.44 -3.80 8.69
CA HIS A 52 -10.45 -4.83 8.44
C HIS A 52 -9.56 -5.09 9.67
N CYS A 53 -9.25 -4.05 10.48
CA CYS A 53 -8.57 -4.25 11.76
C CYS A 53 -9.39 -5.14 12.70
N ARG A 54 -10.71 -4.89 12.82
CA ARG A 54 -11.62 -5.69 13.65
C ARG A 54 -11.72 -7.14 13.18
N GLU A 55 -11.86 -7.35 11.87
CA GLU A 55 -11.93 -8.68 11.23
C GLU A 55 -10.71 -9.53 11.59
N LEU A 56 -9.51 -8.94 11.55
CA LEU A 56 -8.26 -9.65 11.84
C LEU A 56 -7.88 -9.67 13.34
N GLY A 57 -8.79 -9.29 14.24
CA GLY A 57 -8.55 -9.23 15.68
C GLY A 57 -7.45 -8.24 16.10
N ASN A 58 -7.17 -7.23 15.27
CA ASN A 58 -6.15 -6.21 15.51
C ASN A 58 -6.77 -4.90 15.99
N THR A 59 -6.03 -4.16 16.80
CA THR A 59 -6.30 -2.75 17.06
C THR A 59 -5.70 -1.89 15.94
N ALA A 60 -6.44 -0.87 15.49
CA ALA A 60 -5.87 0.14 14.61
C ALA A 60 -4.71 0.87 15.33
N PRO A 61 -3.61 1.18 14.62
CA PRO A 61 -2.48 1.88 15.22
C PRO A 61 -2.93 3.18 15.89
N SER A 62 -2.44 3.45 17.09
CA SER A 62 -2.87 4.61 17.89
C SER A 62 -2.12 5.89 17.55
N GLU A 63 -0.89 5.80 17.02
CA GLU A 63 0.00 6.97 16.86
C GLU A 63 0.72 7.00 15.49
N GLU A 64 1.35 5.90 15.08
CA GLU A 64 2.09 5.81 13.81
C GLU A 64 1.57 4.72 12.88
N PRO A 65 1.59 4.95 11.55
CA PRO A 65 1.15 3.96 10.57
C PRO A 65 2.09 2.75 10.55
N MET A 66 1.50 1.56 10.39
CA MET A 66 2.29 0.36 10.19
C MET A 66 2.76 0.30 8.74
N ILE A 67 4.05 0.53 8.50
CA ILE A 67 4.62 0.52 7.15
C ILE A 67 5.31 -0.82 6.86
N PHE A 68 5.09 -1.34 5.65
CA PHE A 68 5.91 -2.41 5.08
C PHE A 68 6.18 -2.12 3.60
N LEU A 69 7.15 -2.82 3.04
CA LEU A 69 7.60 -2.60 1.67
C LEU A 69 7.30 -3.81 0.79
N LYS A 70 6.76 -3.53 -0.40
CA LYS A 70 6.78 -4.47 -1.52
C LYS A 70 7.80 -3.97 -2.55
N ALA A 71 8.61 -4.89 -3.08
CA ALA A 71 9.59 -4.56 -4.11
C ALA A 71 8.89 -4.23 -5.43
N GLY A 72 9.44 -3.32 -6.23
CA GLY A 72 8.91 -3.00 -7.57
C GLY A 72 8.78 -4.23 -8.48
N SER A 73 9.67 -5.22 -8.33
CA SER A 73 9.62 -6.49 -9.06
C SER A 73 8.38 -7.36 -8.76
N SER A 74 7.62 -7.04 -7.71
CA SER A 74 6.35 -7.72 -7.41
C SER A 74 5.17 -7.22 -8.24
N LEU A 75 5.33 -6.09 -8.94
CA LEU A 75 4.27 -5.48 -9.74
C LEU A 75 3.89 -6.34 -10.94
N LEU A 76 2.59 -6.51 -11.14
CA LEU A 76 2.04 -7.21 -12.30
C LEU A 76 1.02 -6.32 -13.01
N ALA A 77 1.27 -6.04 -14.28
CA ALA A 77 0.36 -5.23 -15.09
C ALA A 77 -1.00 -5.91 -15.30
N SER A 78 -2.06 -5.11 -15.40
CA SER A 78 -3.39 -5.57 -15.79
C SER A 78 -3.38 -6.42 -17.06
N GLY A 79 -4.22 -7.45 -17.10
CA GLY A 79 -4.33 -8.38 -18.23
C GLY A 79 -3.20 -9.41 -18.35
N ARG A 80 -2.17 -9.35 -17.50
CA ARG A 80 -1.12 -10.38 -17.46
C ARG A 80 -1.55 -11.57 -16.61
N LYS A 81 -1.03 -12.75 -16.94
CA LYS A 81 -1.28 -13.98 -16.18
C LYS A 81 -0.70 -13.87 -14.78
N LEU A 82 -1.56 -13.94 -13.76
CA LEU A 82 -1.17 -14.09 -12.36
C LEU A 82 -0.72 -15.53 -12.10
N VAL A 83 0.46 -15.69 -11.49
CA VAL A 83 0.99 -16.97 -11.02
C VAL A 83 1.19 -16.86 -9.51
N LEU A 84 0.51 -17.72 -8.75
CA LEU A 84 0.63 -17.77 -7.30
C LEU A 84 1.87 -18.58 -6.88
N PRO A 85 2.48 -18.26 -5.73
CA PRO A 85 3.64 -18.97 -5.23
C PRO A 85 3.29 -20.42 -4.86
N ALA A 86 3.99 -21.39 -5.46
CA ALA A 86 3.76 -22.82 -5.20
C ALA A 86 4.04 -23.26 -3.76
N TRP A 87 4.80 -22.45 -3.00
CA TRP A 87 5.16 -22.71 -1.60
C TRP A 87 4.11 -22.24 -0.59
N SER A 88 3.10 -21.47 -1.00
CA SER A 88 1.98 -21.09 -0.13
C SER A 88 0.74 -21.91 -0.47
N ARG A 89 0.01 -22.31 0.55
CA ARG A 89 -1.29 -22.97 0.41
C ARG A 89 -2.46 -22.03 0.65
N ASN A 90 -2.17 -20.80 1.10
CA ASN A 90 -3.20 -19.84 1.46
C ASN A 90 -2.80 -18.41 1.06
N VAL A 91 -3.19 -18.00 -0.14
CA VAL A 91 -2.96 -16.64 -0.64
C VAL A 91 -4.26 -15.85 -0.59
N HIS A 92 -4.24 -14.73 0.13
CA HIS A 92 -5.35 -13.79 0.23
C HIS A 92 -5.13 -12.59 -0.69
N HIS A 93 -6.22 -11.96 -1.12
CA HIS A 93 -6.20 -10.67 -1.80
C HIS A 93 -6.73 -9.58 -0.86
N GLU A 94 -6.07 -8.43 -0.86
CA GLU A 94 -6.50 -7.20 -0.17
C GLU A 94 -6.60 -6.13 -1.27
N ILE A 95 -7.79 -5.57 -1.52
CA ILE A 95 -7.95 -4.49 -2.51
C ILE A 95 -7.50 -3.18 -1.87
N GLU A 96 -6.62 -2.47 -2.56
CA GLU A 96 -6.02 -1.23 -2.07
C GLU A 96 -6.04 -0.12 -3.13
N LEU A 97 -6.09 1.12 -2.66
CA LEU A 97 -5.84 2.31 -3.50
C LEU A 97 -4.35 2.65 -3.45
N GLY A 98 -3.67 2.51 -4.58
CA GLY A 98 -2.30 2.94 -4.77
C GLY A 98 -2.22 4.39 -5.25
N LEU A 99 -1.26 5.14 -4.71
CA LEU A 99 -0.91 6.49 -5.16
C LEU A 99 0.46 6.47 -5.82
N ILE A 100 0.55 7.12 -6.98
CA ILE A 100 1.82 7.38 -7.66
C ILE A 100 2.21 8.79 -7.31
N LEU A 101 3.36 8.92 -6.65
CA LEU A 101 3.86 10.19 -6.14
C LEU A 101 4.85 10.82 -7.14
N GLY A 102 4.74 12.13 -7.30
CA GLY A 102 5.72 12.95 -8.00
C GLY A 102 7.03 13.08 -7.22
N SER A 103 8.01 13.79 -7.80
CA SER A 103 9.30 14.06 -7.14
C SER A 103 9.17 14.94 -5.88
N ASP A 104 8.07 15.68 -5.77
CA ASP A 104 7.67 16.48 -4.61
C ASP A 104 6.85 15.70 -3.58
N LEU A 105 6.67 14.39 -3.82
CA LEU A 105 5.86 13.46 -3.04
C LEU A 105 4.37 13.81 -2.98
N GLN A 106 3.88 14.61 -3.92
CA GLN A 106 2.45 14.84 -4.10
C GLN A 106 1.83 13.71 -4.94
N PRO A 107 0.60 13.28 -4.64
CA PRO A 107 -0.12 12.31 -5.47
C PRO A 107 -0.42 12.90 -6.85
N GLU A 108 0.13 12.32 -7.91
CA GLU A 108 -0.15 12.74 -9.29
C GLU A 108 -1.22 11.87 -9.94
N LYS A 109 -1.20 10.57 -9.63
CA LYS A 109 -2.06 9.56 -10.24
C LYS A 109 -2.43 8.50 -9.21
N ALA A 110 -3.50 7.78 -9.50
CA ALA A 110 -3.97 6.67 -8.67
C ALA A 110 -4.13 5.40 -9.47
N VAL A 111 -4.14 4.27 -8.76
CA VAL A 111 -4.33 2.93 -9.33
C VAL A 111 -5.02 2.04 -8.31
N VAL A 112 -5.94 1.18 -8.75
CA VAL A 112 -6.45 0.10 -7.91
C VAL A 112 -5.46 -1.06 -7.97
N THR A 113 -5.03 -1.56 -6.83
CA THR A 113 -4.04 -2.63 -6.72
C THR A 113 -4.52 -3.71 -5.77
N LEU A 114 -3.95 -4.92 -5.90
CA LEU A 114 -4.08 -5.97 -4.91
C LEU A 114 -2.80 -6.08 -4.10
N ASP A 115 -2.92 -6.12 -2.78
CA ASP A 115 -1.86 -6.61 -1.90
C ASP A 115 -2.06 -8.11 -1.64
N LEU A 116 -1.52 -8.93 -2.56
CA LEU A 116 -1.58 -10.37 -2.38
C LEU A 116 -0.64 -10.80 -1.26
N THR A 117 -1.16 -11.63 -0.36
CA THR A 117 -0.47 -12.06 0.85
C THR A 117 -0.50 -13.57 0.99
N ALA A 118 0.66 -14.20 1.07
CA ALA A 118 0.78 -15.60 1.50
C ALA A 118 0.52 -15.66 3.02
N ARG A 119 -0.74 -15.86 3.39
CA ARG A 119 -1.24 -15.63 4.75
C ARG A 119 -0.71 -16.66 5.75
N ASP A 120 -0.57 -17.89 5.30
CA ASP A 120 0.09 -18.98 6.05
C ASP A 120 1.53 -18.60 6.45
N ILE A 121 2.30 -18.04 5.51
CA ILE A 121 3.67 -17.59 5.78
C ILE A 121 3.67 -16.34 6.67
N GLN A 122 2.77 -15.38 6.43
CA GLN A 122 2.67 -14.17 7.24
C GLN A 122 2.40 -14.49 8.72
N ALA A 123 1.52 -15.46 8.99
CA ALA A 123 1.19 -15.88 10.36
C ALA A 123 2.45 -16.39 11.10
N GLY A 124 3.26 -17.24 10.46
CA GLY A 124 4.51 -17.72 11.04
C GLY A 124 5.54 -16.60 11.27
N LEU A 125 5.65 -15.64 10.33
CA LEU A 125 6.54 -14.49 10.48
C LEU A 125 6.11 -13.58 11.64
N LYS A 126 4.80 -13.34 11.80
CA LYS A 126 4.26 -12.56 12.92
C LYS A 126 4.57 -13.19 14.28
N GLN A 127 4.42 -14.50 14.42
CA GLN A 127 4.75 -15.22 15.66
C GLN A 127 6.22 -15.07 16.05
N ARG A 128 7.12 -15.02 15.06
CA ARG A 128 8.56 -14.83 15.25
C ARG A 128 9.02 -13.37 15.30
N GLN A 129 8.09 -12.43 15.11
CA GLN A 129 8.38 -11.00 14.95
C GLN A 129 9.38 -10.71 13.80
N TRP A 130 9.32 -11.50 12.74
CA TRP A 130 10.20 -11.35 11.58
C TRP A 130 9.59 -10.44 10.50
N PRO A 131 10.41 -9.85 9.62
CA PRO A 131 9.93 -9.04 8.50
C PRO A 131 8.97 -9.82 7.60
N TRP A 132 7.93 -9.14 7.11
CA TRP A 132 6.87 -9.75 6.30
C TRP A 132 7.24 -9.96 4.83
N SER A 133 8.46 -9.61 4.43
CA SER A 133 8.89 -9.56 3.02
C SER A 133 8.64 -10.86 2.27
N LEU A 134 8.87 -12.03 2.89
CA LEU A 134 8.59 -13.32 2.23
C LEU A 134 7.09 -13.52 1.93
N ALA A 135 6.21 -13.04 2.82
CA ALA A 135 4.77 -13.20 2.66
C ALA A 135 4.12 -12.11 1.79
N LYS A 136 4.75 -10.93 1.70
CA LYS A 136 4.21 -9.73 1.03
C LYS A 136 4.91 -9.39 -0.30
N THR A 137 6.09 -9.91 -0.59
CA THR A 137 6.94 -9.45 -1.73
C THR A 137 7.34 -10.58 -2.70
N PHE A 138 6.48 -11.58 -2.87
CA PHE A 138 6.70 -12.62 -3.88
C PHE A 138 6.40 -12.12 -5.30
N PRO A 139 6.92 -12.77 -6.36
CA PRO A 139 6.62 -12.38 -7.74
C PRO A 139 5.11 -12.28 -7.98
N HIS A 140 4.67 -11.23 -8.67
CA HIS A 140 3.26 -10.95 -8.95
C HIS A 140 2.37 -10.66 -7.72
N SER A 141 2.95 -10.42 -6.54
CA SER A 141 2.17 -10.10 -5.34
C SER A 141 1.55 -8.70 -5.33
N THR A 142 1.84 -7.86 -6.33
CA THR A 142 1.23 -6.52 -6.51
C THR A 142 0.59 -6.36 -7.91
N PRO A 143 -0.50 -7.07 -8.23
CA PRO A 143 -1.27 -6.80 -9.43
C PRO A 143 -1.86 -5.38 -9.42
N VAL A 144 -1.62 -4.62 -10.48
CA VAL A 144 -2.08 -3.24 -10.65
C VAL A 144 -3.04 -3.12 -11.82
N GLY A 145 -4.14 -2.39 -11.60
CA GLY A 145 -5.12 -2.04 -12.62
C GLY A 145 -4.66 -0.89 -13.52
N SER A 146 -5.61 -0.32 -14.25
CA SER A 146 -5.38 0.87 -15.06
C SER A 146 -5.09 2.08 -14.17
N VAL A 147 -4.09 2.87 -14.56
CA VAL A 147 -3.76 4.13 -13.89
C VAL A 147 -4.74 5.20 -14.34
N PHE A 148 -5.22 6.00 -13.39
CA PHE A 148 -6.13 7.11 -13.67
C PHE A 148 -5.64 8.40 -13.01
N GLY A 149 -5.99 9.53 -13.63
CA GLY A 149 -5.69 10.86 -13.10
C GLY A 149 -6.55 11.17 -11.88
N ILE A 150 -5.99 11.93 -10.95
CA ILE A 150 -6.72 12.44 -9.79
C ILE A 150 -7.20 13.85 -10.17
N ASN A 151 -8.51 14.01 -10.39
CA ASN A 151 -9.10 15.30 -10.70
C ASN A 151 -9.70 15.91 -9.42
N GLY A 152 -9.18 17.06 -8.99
CA GLY A 152 -9.59 17.76 -7.78
C GLY A 152 -8.57 17.70 -6.65
N GLU A 153 -8.78 18.49 -5.59
CA GLU A 153 -7.97 18.36 -4.37
C GLU A 153 -8.30 17.02 -3.71
N LEU A 154 -7.26 16.23 -3.42
CA LEU A 154 -7.37 15.03 -2.61
C LEU A 154 -7.63 15.48 -1.16
N GLN A 155 -8.89 15.80 -0.85
CA GLN A 155 -9.28 16.16 0.49
C GLN A 155 -9.16 14.92 1.36
N VAL A 156 -8.17 14.93 2.23
CA VAL A 156 -8.12 14.01 3.37
C VAL A 156 -9.28 14.41 4.27
N CYS A 157 -10.48 13.86 4.05
CA CYS A 157 -11.65 14.16 4.86
C CYS A 157 -11.35 13.82 6.32
N ALA A 158 -11.12 14.86 7.13
CA ALA A 158 -10.94 14.76 8.58
C ALA A 158 -12.29 14.69 9.33
N SER A 159 -13.42 14.86 8.63
CA SER A 159 -14.76 14.93 9.22
C SER A 159 -15.76 14.09 8.43
N PHE A 160 -16.07 12.90 8.94
CA PHE A 160 -17.34 12.20 8.72
C PHE A 160 -18.06 12.06 10.07
N LEU A 161 -18.27 13.19 10.73
CA LEU A 161 -19.30 13.37 11.75
C LEU A 161 -20.44 14.09 11.05
N GLU A 162 -21.67 13.62 11.27
CA GLU A 162 -22.92 14.03 10.63
C GLU A 162 -23.27 13.28 9.33
N MET A 163 -23.90 12.11 9.50
CA MET A 163 -25.22 11.83 8.92
C MET A 163 -25.74 10.54 9.57
N THR A 164 -26.73 10.76 10.44
CA THR A 164 -27.68 9.86 11.14
C THR A 164 -27.52 8.35 10.97
#